data_AF-A0A535H913-F1
#
_entry.id   AF-A0A535H913-F1
#
_cell.length_a   1.000
_cell.length_b   1.000
_cell.length_c   1.000
_cell.angle_alpha   90.00
_cell.angle_beta   90.00
_cell.angle_gamma   90.00
#
_symmetry.space_group_name_H-M   'P 1'
#
loop_
_entity.id
_entity.type
_entity.pdbx_description
1 polymer ?
#
loop_
_entity_poly.entity_id
_entity_poly.type
_entity_poly.pdbx_seq_one_letter_code
_entity_poly.pdbx_strand_id
1 'polypeptide(L)' 'RLLRVNPFDGDPPRFVRALLYLYRFTTPKEHRETGAWWHRELVGDYVPPVSLRGTRS' A
#
# COMPACT_ATOMS: atom_id res chain seq x y z
N ARG A 1 -13.54 4.23 -3.93
CA ARG A 1 -13.27 5.64 -4.30
C ARG A 1 -11.93 6.01 -3.67
N LEU A 2 -10.83 5.83 -4.40
CA LEU A 2 -9.50 6.17 -3.91
C LEU A 2 -9.36 7.70 -3.88
N LEU A 3 -9.02 8.22 -2.70
CA LEU A 3 -8.69 9.62 -2.38
C LEU A 3 -9.59 10.70 -3.04
N ARG A 4 -10.87 10.75 -2.68
CA ARG A 4 -11.75 11.86 -3.09
C ARG A 4 -11.28 13.21 -2.53
N VAL A 5 -10.82 13.18 -1.29
CA VAL A 5 -10.41 14.33 -0.51
C VAL A 5 -8.92 14.17 -0.26
N ASN A 6 -8.17 15.27 -0.33
CA ASN A 6 -6.78 15.28 0.06
C ASN A 6 -6.69 14.89 1.55
N PRO A 7 -6.12 13.74 1.91
CA PRO A 7 -6.06 13.28 3.30
C PRO A 7 -4.97 14.00 4.10
N PHE A 8 -4.25 14.95 3.50
CA PHE A 8 -3.11 15.63 4.11
C PHE A 8 -3.41 17.11 4.40
N ASP A 9 -4.68 17.53 4.35
CA ASP A 9 -5.11 18.88 4.74
C ASP A 9 -4.35 20.05 4.06
N GLY A 10 -3.78 19.80 2.87
CA GLY A 10 -2.99 20.78 2.11
C GLY A 10 -1.48 20.70 2.34
N ASP A 11 -1.02 20.02 3.40
CA ASP A 11 0.39 19.84 3.70
C ASP A 11 0.91 18.53 3.12
N PRO A 12 1.75 18.54 2.07
CA PRO A 12 2.20 17.31 1.44
C PRO A 12 3.05 16.47 2.40
N PRO A 13 2.95 15.13 2.34
CA PRO A 13 3.78 14.25 3.16
C PRO A 13 5.27 14.47 2.84
N ARG A 14 6.09 14.51 3.89
CA ARG A 14 7.55 14.68 3.76
C ARG A 14 8.22 13.53 3.01
N PHE A 15 7.69 12.32 3.14
CA PHE A 15 8.20 11.12 2.50
C PHE A 15 7.06 10.30 1.91
N VAL A 16 7.35 9.65 0.78
CA VAL A 16 6.48 8.62 0.18
C VAL A 16 7.29 7.34 0.03
N ARG A 17 6.66 6.20 0.26
CA ARG A 17 7.20 4.86 -0.06
C ARG A 17 6.12 4.05 -0.77
N ALA A 18 6.53 3.07 -1.56
CA ALA A 18 5.63 2.12 -2.19
C ALA A 18 6.03 0.70 -1.81
N LEU A 19 5.08 -0.11 -1.35
CA LEU A 19 5.27 -1.52 -1.04
C LEU A 19 4.72 -2.38 -2.18
N LEU A 20 5.45 -3.42 -2.55
CA LEU A 20 5.01 -4.43 -3.51
C LEU A 20 4.35 -5.59 -2.77
N TYR A 21 3.11 -5.88 -3.14
CA TYR A 21 2.37 -7.04 -2.67
C TYR A 21 1.98 -7.93 -3.84
N LEU A 22 2.13 -9.25 -3.65
CA LEU A 22 1.47 -10.23 -4.49
C LEU A 22 0.10 -10.56 -3.93
N TYR A 23 -0.87 -10.68 -4.82
CA TYR A 23 -2.24 -11.03 -4.48
C TYR A 23 -2.61 -12.35 -5.13
N ARG A 24 -3.27 -13.20 -4.35
CA ARG A 24 -4.05 -14.32 -4.88
C ARG A 24 -5.46 -14.25 -4.32
N PHE A 25 -6.41 -14.77 -5.08
CA PHE A 25 -7.76 -14.97 -4.57
C PHE A 25 -7.74 -15.97 -3.41
N THR A 26 -8.61 -15.73 -2.43
CA THR A 26 -8.95 -16.73 -1.41
C THR A 26 -9.82 -17.82 -2.02
N THR A 27 -9.69 -19.04 -1.51
CA THR A 27 -10.66 -20.11 -1.81
C THR A 27 -12.00 -19.83 -1.13
N PRO A 28 -13.11 -20.49 -1.55
CA PRO A 28 -14.38 -20.36 -0.86
C PRO A 28 -14.34 -20.76 0.62
N LYS A 29 -13.49 -21.74 0.99
CA LYS A 29 -13.29 -22.13 2.39
C LYS A 29 -12.64 -21.01 3.19
N GLU A 30 -11.51 -20.49 2.69
CA GLU A 30 -10.78 -19.39 3.32
C GLU A 30 -11.66 -18.13 3.45
N HIS A 31 -12.46 -17.80 2.43
CA HIS A 31 -13.38 -16.66 2.50
C HIS A 31 -14.50 -16.87 3.52
N ARG A 32 -15.08 -18.06 3.63
CA ARG A 32 -16.10 -18.35 4.68
C ARG A 32 -15.53 -18.25 6.09
N GLU A 33 -14.27 -18.62 6.28
CA GLU A 33 -13.60 -18.59 7.58
C GLU A 33 -13.12 -17.20 7.97
N THR A 34 -12.63 -16.41 7.01
CA THR A 34 -11.93 -15.13 7.29
C THR A 34 -12.66 -13.89 6.80
N GLY A 35 -13.61 -14.02 5.86
CA GLY A 35 -14.24 -12.91 5.15
C GLY A 35 -13.32 -12.16 4.18
N ALA A 36 -12.05 -12.57 4.05
CA ALA A 36 -11.12 -11.95 3.13
C ALA A 36 -11.35 -12.44 1.70
N TRP A 37 -11.25 -11.54 0.71
CA TRP A 37 -11.33 -11.88 -0.72
C TRP A 37 -9.99 -12.25 -1.34
N TRP A 38 -8.90 -11.82 -0.70
CA TRP A 38 -7.55 -11.94 -1.22
C TRP A 38 -6.59 -12.24 -0.09
N HIS A 39 -5.61 -13.09 -0.39
CA HIS A 39 -4.37 -13.12 0.37
C HIS A 39 -3.42 -12.10 -0.20
N ARG A 40 -2.68 -11.44 0.70
CA ARG A 40 -1.61 -10.49 0.33
C ARG A 40 -0.31 -10.97 0.93
N GLU A 41 0.73 -11.01 0.10
CA GLU A 41 2.09 -11.31 0.54
C GLU A 41 2.97 -10.09 0.26
N LEU A 42 3.63 -9.57 1.29
CA LEU A 42 4.59 -8.48 1.12
C LEU A 42 5.86 -9.04 0.49
N VAL A 43 6.16 -8.62 -0.74
CA VAL A 43 7.41 -8.97 -1.42
C VAL A 43 8.55 -8.07 -0.95
N GLY A 44 8.26 -6.78 -0.74
CA GLY A 44 9.24 -5.81 -0.27
C GLY A 44 8.89 -4.37 -0.68
N ASP A 45 9.85 -3.48 -0.53
CA ASP A 45 9.74 -2.09 -0.98
C ASP A 45 9.88 -2.02 -2.51
N TYR A 46 8.88 -1.49 -3.20
CA TYR A 46 8.97 -1.16 -4.62
C TYR A 46 9.73 0.15 -4.84
N VAL A 47 9.44 1.13 -3.99
CA VAL A 47 10.16 2.41 -3.93
C VAL A 47 10.51 2.67 -2.47
N PRO A 48 11.80 2.87 -2.14
CA PRO A 48 12.21 3.22 -0.78
C PRO A 48 11.63 4.58 -0.39
N PRO A 49 11.71 4.99 0.88
CA PRO A 49 11.29 6.34 1.28
C PRO A 49 12.02 7.42 0.47
N VAL A 50 11.25 8.21 -0.28
CA VAL A 50 11.76 9.33 -1.09
C VAL A 50 11.09 10.63 -0.68
N SER A 51 11.79 11.75 -0.87
CA SER A 51 11.25 13.10 -0.66
C SER A 51 11.43 13.96 -1.91
N LEU A 52 10.57 14.97 -2.09
CA LEU A 52 10.65 15.90 -3.21
C LEU A 52 11.96 16.71 -3.25
N ARG A 53 12.65 16.87 -2.11
CA ARG A 53 13.93 17.60 -2.02
C ARG A 53 15.15 16.69 -2.21
N GLY A 54 14.95 15.46 -2.67
CA GLY A 54 15.98 14.44 -2.79
C GLY A 54 16.30 13.77 -1.46
N THR A 55 16.60 12.48 -1.49
CA THR A 55 17.21 11.78 -0.35
C THR A 55 18.68 12.16 -0.35
N ARG A 56 19.15 12.93 0.65
CA ARG A 56 20.59 13.02 0.91
C ARG A 56 21.05 11.61 1.28
N SER A 57 21.74 10.96 0.34
CA SER A 57 22.40 9.68 0.57
C SER A 57 23.68 9.85 1.37
#